data_AF-Q5ZGK2-F1
#
_entry.id   AF-Q5ZGK2-F1
#
_cell.length_a   1.000
_cell.length_b   1.000
_cell.length_c   1.000
_cell.angle_alpha   90.00
_cell.angle_beta   90.00
_cell.angle_gamma   90.00
#
_symmetry.space_group_name_H-M   'P 1'
#
loop_
_entity.id
_entity.type
_entity.pdbx_description
1 polymer ?
#
loop_
_entity_poly.entity_id
_entity_poly.type
_entity_poly.pdbx_seq_one_letter_code
_entity_poly.pdbx_strand_id
1 'polypeptide(L)' 'VLKNEFKFLISFQNENVFDETGMPKERFSAKCLPNSPCSLEIQATKLEDSAVYFCASSLGQGKTFGSGTRL' A
#
# COMPACT_ATOMS: atom_id res chain seq x y z
N VAL A 1 -19.46 -15.10 1.12
CA VAL A 1 -19.29 -14.12 0.01
C VAL A 1 -17.98 -13.40 0.25
N LEU A 2 -16.96 -13.63 -0.57
CA LEU A 2 -15.69 -12.91 -0.48
C LEU A 2 -15.96 -11.46 -0.90
N LYS A 3 -15.85 -10.52 0.05
CA LYS A 3 -15.88 -9.09 -0.25
C LYS A 3 -14.58 -8.75 -0.97
N ASN A 4 -14.63 -8.69 -2.30
CA ASN A 4 -13.55 -8.15 -3.11
C ASN A 4 -13.63 -6.61 -3.09
N GLU A 5 -13.43 -6.02 -1.91
CA GLU A 5 -13.39 -4.58 -1.72
C GLU A 5 -11.94 -4.13 -1.62
N PHE A 6 -11.61 -3.03 -2.31
CA PHE A 6 -10.31 -2.38 -2.14
C PHE A 6 -10.22 -1.85 -0.71
N LYS A 7 -9.17 -2.28 0.01
CA LYS A 7 -8.84 -1.74 1.32
C LYS A 7 -7.66 -0.77 1.17
N PHE A 8 -7.87 0.47 1.59
CA PHE A 8 -6.79 1.44 1.69
C PHE A 8 -5.80 1.00 2.78
N LEU A 9 -4.50 1.20 2.54
CA LEU A 9 -3.42 0.89 3.49
C LEU A 9 -2.71 2.18 3.90
N ILE A 10 -1.94 2.75 2.98
CA ILE A 10 -1.10 3.92 3.24
C ILE A 10 -0.94 4.77 1.97
N SER A 11 -0.73 6.07 2.16
CA SER A 11 -0.36 7.03 1.12
C SER A 11 0.75 7.96 1.60
N PHE A 12 1.55 8.42 0.64
CA PHE A 12 2.64 9.35 0.87
C PHE A 12 2.40 10.63 0.06
N GLN A 13 2.76 11.78 0.63
CA GLN A 13 2.79 13.07 -0.06
C GLN A 13 4.14 13.73 0.24
N ASN A 14 4.90 14.07 -0.80
CA ASN A 14 6.25 14.63 -0.68
C ASN A 14 7.09 13.79 0.30
N GLU A 15 7.20 12.48 0.04
CA GLU A 15 7.97 11.50 0.82
C GLU A 15 7.53 11.30 2.28
N ASN A 16 6.54 12.06 2.76
CA ASN A 16 6.00 11.96 4.10
C ASN A 16 4.73 11.12 4.10
N VAL A 17 4.49 10.42 5.21
CA VAL A 17 3.22 9.69 5.41
C VAL A 17 2.09 10.72 5.46
N PHE A 18 1.15 10.61 4.51
CA PHE A 18 -0.02 11.48 4.43
C PHE A 18 -1.21 10.88 5.16
N ASP A 19 -1.48 9.59 4.90
CA ASP A 19 -2.52 8.82 5.56
C ASP A 19 -2.08 7.37 5.65
N GLU A 20 -2.11 6.81 6.85
CA GLU A 20 -1.78 5.41 7.16
C GLU A 20 -2.86 4.75 8.04
N THR A 21 -4.05 5.35 8.13
CA THR A 21 -5.15 4.89 9.00
C THR A 21 -5.64 3.49 8.66
N GLY A 22 -5.44 3.06 7.41
CA GLY A 22 -5.81 1.72 6.95
C GLY A 22 -4.77 0.62 7.19
N MET A 23 -3.54 0.98 7.59
CA MET A 23 -2.41 0.07 7.68
C MET A 23 -2.29 -0.60 9.07
N PRO A 24 -2.18 -1.94 9.16
CA PRO A 24 -1.91 -2.65 10.42
C PRO A 24 -0.46 -2.48 10.87
N LYS A 25 -0.17 -1.42 11.62
CA LYS A 25 1.19 -0.96 11.97
C LYS A 25 2.07 -1.93 12.76
N GLU A 26 1.48 -2.93 13.41
CA GLU A 26 2.24 -3.94 14.16
C GLU A 26 3.08 -4.85 13.26
N ARG A 27 2.63 -5.04 12.01
CA ARG A 27 3.22 -6.00 11.05
C ARG A 27 3.55 -5.38 9.70
N PHE A 28 2.92 -4.25 9.36
CA PHE A 28 3.10 -3.58 8.10
C PHE A 28 3.90 -2.29 8.32
N SER A 29 4.91 -2.07 7.48
CA SER A 29 5.61 -0.80 7.41
C SER A 29 5.84 -0.43 5.94
N ALA A 30 5.91 0.86 5.63
CA ALA A 30 6.20 1.30 4.28
C ALA A 30 7.16 2.48 4.30
N LYS A 31 7.97 2.58 3.24
CA LYS A 31 8.98 3.63 3.08
C LYS A 31 8.94 4.14 1.64
N CYS A 32 8.91 5.45 1.47
CA CYS A 32 9.10 6.13 0.19
C CYS A 32 10.24 7.12 0.35
N LEU A 33 11.46 6.71 -0.01
CA LEU A 33 12.63 7.58 0.09
C LEU A 33 12.82 8.37 -1.21
N PRO A 34 13.42 9.58 -1.13
CA PRO A 34 13.80 10.32 -2.33
C PRO A 34 14.68 9.46 -3.25
N ASN A 35 14.38 9.48 -4.55
CA ASN A 35 15.11 8.75 -5.59
C ASN A 35 15.13 7.22 -5.44
N SER A 36 14.25 6.64 -4.62
CA SER A 36 14.06 5.19 -4.57
C SER A 36 12.59 4.80 -4.82
N PRO A 37 12.33 3.57 -5.29
CA PRO A 37 10.99 3.03 -5.26
C PRO A 37 10.43 3.03 -3.82
N CYS A 38 9.13 3.25 -3.70
CA CYS A 38 8.43 2.98 -2.46
C CYS A 38 8.37 1.47 -2.20
N SER A 39 8.51 1.07 -0.94
CA SER A 39 8.39 -0.32 -0.51
C SER A 39 7.34 -0.49 0.59
N LEU A 40 6.67 -1.64 0.57
CA LEU A 40 5.79 -2.11 1.63
C LEU A 40 6.41 -3.40 2.18
N GLU A 41 6.73 -3.40 3.47
CA GLU A 41 7.24 -4.55 4.19
C GLU A 41 6.11 -5.13 5.05
N ILE A 42 5.93 -6.45 4.95
CA ILE A 42 4.92 -7.20 5.70
C ILE A 42 5.64 -8.27 6.50
N GLN A 43 5.63 -8.13 7.82
CA GLN A 43 6.24 -9.06 8.76
C GLN A 43 5.19 -10.02 9.32
N ALA A 44 5.59 -11.26 9.61
CA ALA A 44 4.72 -12.28 10.17
C ALA A 44 3.36 -12.39 9.43
N THR A 45 3.41 -12.69 8.13
CA THR A 45 2.22 -12.83 7.27
C THR A 45 1.27 -13.89 7.82
N LYS A 46 -0.03 -13.59 7.77
CA LYS A 46 -1.13 -14.46 8.18
C LYS A 46 -2.01 -14.80 6.98
N LEU A 47 -2.84 -15.83 7.10
CA LEU A 47 -3.77 -16.23 6.04
C LEU A 47 -4.73 -15.09 5.63
N GLU A 48 -5.09 -14.24 6.58
CA GLU A 48 -5.93 -13.04 6.37
C GLU A 48 -5.29 -11.95 5.51
N ASP A 49 -3.97 -11.99 5.30
CA ASP A 49 -3.24 -11.04 4.45
C ASP A 49 -3.26 -11.45 2.97
N SER A 50 -3.77 -12.64 2.62
CA SER A 50 -3.79 -13.08 1.22
C SER A 50 -4.73 -12.21 0.39
N ALA A 51 -4.14 -11.46 -0.54
CA ALA A 51 -4.82 -10.49 -1.37
C ALA A 51 -3.95 -10.14 -2.59
N VAL A 52 -4.51 -9.33 -3.50
CA VAL A 52 -3.72 -8.64 -4.51
C VAL A 52 -3.43 -7.24 -3.99
N TYR A 53 -2.14 -6.93 -3.86
CA TYR A 53 -1.64 -5.64 -3.41
C TYR A 53 -1.36 -4.75 -4.62
N PHE A 54 -1.89 -3.53 -4.60
CA PHE A 54 -1.71 -2.56 -5.67
C PHE A 54 -0.92 -1.36 -5.17
N CYS A 55 0.08 -0.94 -5.92
CA CYS A 55 0.63 0.40 -5.79
C CYS A 55 -0.24 1.39 -6.58
N ALA A 56 -0.37 2.61 -6.06
CA ALA A 56 -1.09 3.68 -6.73
C ALA A 56 -0.30 4.98 -6.65
N SER A 57 -0.43 5.82 -7.68
CA SER A 57 0.17 7.15 -7.71
C SER A 57 -0.83 8.16 -8.27
N SER A 58 -0.79 9.36 -7.71
CA SER A 58 -1.57 10.51 -8.16
C SER A 58 -0.63 11.60 -8.64
N LEU A 59 -0.60 11.84 -9.95
CA LEU A 59 0.16 12.90 -10.59
C LEU A 59 -0.83 13.87 -11.24
N GLY A 60 -0.93 15.09 -10.70
CA GLY A 60 -1.93 16.08 -11.13
C GLY A 60 -3.36 15.59 -10.86
N GLN A 61 -4.18 15.48 -11.91
CA GLN A 61 -5.59 15.03 -11.82
C GLN A 61 -5.75 13.51 -12.06
N GLY A 62 -4.70 12.81 -12.48
CA GLY A 62 -4.77 11.39 -12.82
C GLY A 62 -4.41 10.49 -11.64
N LYS A 63 -5.25 9.49 -11.37
CA LYS A 63 -4.93 8.37 -10.47
C LYS A 63 -4.55 7.16 -11.32
N THR A 64 -3.39 6.57 -11.03
CA THR A 64 -2.88 5.38 -11.74
C THR A 64 -2.64 4.26 -10.75
N PHE A 65 -2.85 3.03 -11.20
CA PHE A 65 -2.61 1.82 -10.43
C PHE A 65 -1.61 0.94 -11.17
N GLY A 66 -0.71 0.29 -10.43
CA GLY A 66 0.13 -0.77 -10.96
C GLY A 66 -0.69 -2.02 -11.26
N SER A 67 -0.07 -3.00 -11.93
CA SER A 67 -0.72 -4.26 -12.33
C SER A 67 -1.20 -5.13 -11.15
N GLY A 68 -0.69 -4.87 -9.96
CA GLY A 68 -0.99 -5.64 -8.75
C GLY A 68 -0.08 -6.87 -8.57
N THR A 69 0.18 -7.22 -7.31
CA THR A 69 0.99 -8.37 -6.91
C THR A 69 0.20 -9.22 -5.93
N ARG A 70 0.05 -10.52 -6.20
CA ARG A 70 -0.63 -11.46 -5.30
C ARG A 70 0.33 -11.96 -4.22
N LEU A 71 -0.12 -11.93 -2.98
CA LEU A 71 0.53 -12.55 -1.82
C LEU A 71 -0.15 -13.88 -1.45
#